data_AF-A0AAU1MYE4-F1
#
_entry.id   AF-A0AAU1MYE4-F1
#
_cell.length_a   1.000
_cell.length_b   1.000
_cell.length_c   1.000
_cell.angle_alpha   90.00
_cell.angle_beta   90.00
_cell.angle_gamma   90.00
#
_symmetry.space_group_name_H-M   'P 1'
#
loop_
_entity.id
_entity.type
_entity.pdbx_description
1 polymer ?
#
loop_
_entity_poly.entity_id
_entity_poly.type
_entity_poly.pdbx_seq_one_letter_code
_entity_poly.pdbx_strand_id
1 'polypeptide(L)'
;MAELAGVSVRTLHHYDEIGLVRPSARTAAGYRAYSADDVERLREVLAYRRLGFGLREIADLVDDPATDAVAHLRRMRGLLLEQRDRAAAMVTAIDRELEARAMGIRTTPEEQLKVFGAQLYDAIGSAYPATRRTEPRIAARIWDALGDARTVLNVGAGTGSYEPSDRDVTAVEPSAVMRAQRPAGAAPCVAAAAESLPFEDQSFDAAMAVSTVHHWPDPVAGLREMRRVARRVVVFTYDASDTGWRQRFWLTRDYLPEFADLLVDWPSLADLTRAIGGRAEPVLIPWDCTDGFFEAYWRRPEAYLDEHVRRAVSVWTRVGPEAEQRAVTRLRDDLSSGRWAERNRDLVALDAAELGLRLLVS
;
A
#
# COMPACT_ATOMS: atom_id res chain seq x y z
N MET A 1 -16.14 -31.53 10.89
CA MET A 1 -15.13 -30.58 10.37
C MET A 1 -15.64 -29.15 10.34
N ALA A 2 -16.67 -28.81 9.55
CA ALA A 2 -17.16 -27.42 9.43
C ALA A 2 -17.55 -26.80 10.78
N GLU A 3 -18.30 -27.54 11.60
CA GLU A 3 -18.70 -27.14 12.96
C GLU A 3 -17.50 -26.91 13.89
N LEU A 4 -16.52 -27.82 13.90
CA LEU A 4 -15.29 -27.71 14.69
C LEU A 4 -14.41 -26.51 14.28
N ALA A 5 -14.41 -26.16 12.99
CA ALA A 5 -13.68 -25.02 12.46
C ALA A 5 -14.49 -23.71 12.51
N GLY A 6 -15.74 -23.74 12.98
CA GLY A 6 -16.60 -22.56 13.04
C GLY A 6 -16.94 -21.97 11.66
N VAL A 7 -16.95 -22.78 10.60
CA VAL A 7 -17.26 -22.35 9.23
C VAL A 7 -18.41 -23.14 8.62
N SER A 8 -19.08 -22.53 7.65
CA SER A 8 -20.13 -23.23 6.92
C SER A 8 -19.56 -24.35 6.03
N VAL A 9 -20.36 -25.38 5.78
CA VAL A 9 -20.01 -26.44 4.81
C VAL A 9 -19.74 -25.85 3.42
N ARG A 10 -20.49 -24.81 3.03
CA ARG A 10 -20.29 -24.06 1.78
C ARG A 10 -18.91 -23.41 1.73
N THR A 11 -18.42 -22.87 2.84
CA THR A 11 -17.08 -22.27 2.93
C THR A 11 -15.99 -23.31 2.72
N LEU A 12 -16.12 -24.50 3.31
CA LEU A 12 -15.18 -25.60 3.07
C LEU A 12 -15.20 -26.09 1.62
N HIS A 13 -16.38 -26.14 0.99
CA HIS A 13 -16.48 -26.49 -0.43
C HIS A 13 -15.82 -25.44 -1.32
N HIS A 14 -16.02 -24.16 -1.01
CA HIS A 14 -15.36 -23.08 -1.72
C HIS A 14 -13.84 -23.16 -1.58
N TYR A 15 -13.31 -23.43 -0.39
CA TYR A 15 -11.86 -23.60 -0.18
C TYR A 15 -11.30 -24.81 -0.93
N ASP A 16 -12.05 -25.90 -1.03
CA ASP A 16 -11.68 -27.06 -1.84
C ASP A 16 -11.66 -26.72 -3.35
N GLU A 17 -12.70 -26.04 -3.84
CA GLU A 17 -12.84 -25.61 -5.24
C GLU A 17 -11.70 -24.70 -5.69
N ILE A 18 -11.28 -23.74 -4.85
CA ILE A 18 -10.15 -22.85 -5.16
C ILE A 18 -8.79 -23.47 -4.81
N GLY A 19 -8.78 -24.70 -4.26
CA GLY A 19 -7.58 -25.42 -3.87
C GLY A 19 -6.88 -24.93 -2.61
N LEU A 20 -7.51 -24.03 -1.86
CA LEU A 20 -6.95 -23.48 -0.63
C LEU A 20 -6.94 -24.49 0.52
N VAL A 21 -7.98 -25.32 0.67
CA VAL A 21 -8.02 -26.42 1.64
C VAL A 21 -8.71 -27.61 0.99
N ARG A 22 -7.93 -28.64 0.65
CA ARG A 22 -8.45 -29.85 -0.03
C ARG A 22 -8.55 -31.01 0.94
N PRO A 23 -9.63 -31.80 0.91
CA PRO A 23 -9.70 -33.03 1.68
C PRO A 23 -8.72 -34.06 1.10
N SER A 24 -7.87 -34.61 1.94
CA SER A 24 -6.92 -35.67 1.60
C SER A 24 -7.59 -36.97 1.15
N ALA A 25 -8.84 -37.22 1.56
CA ALA A 25 -9.57 -38.42 1.18
C ALA A 25 -11.09 -38.20 1.04
N ARG A 26 -11.76 -39.23 0.53
CA ARG A 26 -13.22 -39.36 0.63
C ARG A 26 -13.57 -40.68 1.32
N THR A 27 -14.63 -40.67 2.12
CA THR A 27 -15.14 -41.88 2.75
C THR A 27 -15.78 -42.80 1.70
N ALA A 28 -16.01 -44.07 2.06
CA ALA A 28 -16.69 -45.04 1.18
C ALA A 28 -18.09 -44.57 0.73
N ALA A 29 -18.74 -43.69 1.51
CA ALA A 29 -20.03 -43.08 1.18
C ALA A 29 -19.91 -41.77 0.38
N GLY A 30 -18.70 -41.37 -0.05
CA GLY A 30 -18.45 -40.21 -0.90
C GLY A 30 -18.25 -38.87 -0.17
N TYR A 31 -18.31 -38.86 1.18
CA TYR A 31 -18.11 -37.66 1.98
C TYR A 31 -16.63 -37.26 2.03
N ARG A 32 -16.35 -35.94 2.10
CA ARG A 32 -14.99 -35.41 2.27
C ARG A 32 -14.42 -35.82 3.64
N ALA A 33 -13.22 -36.39 3.64
CA ALA A 33 -12.47 -36.75 4.84
C ALA A 33 -11.19 -35.89 4.91
N TYR A 34 -11.00 -35.22 6.04
CA TYR A 34 -9.88 -34.31 6.29
C TYR A 34 -8.89 -34.97 7.25
N SER A 35 -7.61 -34.98 6.89
CA SER A 35 -6.49 -35.46 7.71
C SER A 35 -6.11 -34.43 8.77
N ALA A 36 -5.15 -34.77 9.63
CA ALA A 36 -4.57 -33.83 10.58
C ALA A 36 -3.91 -32.64 9.86
N ASP A 37 -3.19 -32.89 8.76
CA ASP A 37 -2.51 -31.86 7.98
C ASP A 37 -3.53 -30.91 7.30
N ASP A 38 -4.65 -31.46 6.79
CA ASP A 38 -5.72 -30.63 6.21
C ASP A 38 -6.37 -29.73 7.27
N VAL A 39 -6.45 -30.20 8.52
CA VAL A 39 -6.96 -29.44 9.67
C VAL A 39 -5.98 -28.35 10.08
N GLU A 40 -4.68 -28.64 10.09
CA GLU A 40 -3.63 -27.65 10.39
C GLU A 40 -3.63 -26.52 9.36
N ARG A 41 -3.65 -26.87 8.07
CA ARG A 41 -3.79 -25.91 6.98
C ARG A 41 -5.06 -25.07 7.10
N LEU A 42 -6.20 -25.70 7.42
CA LEU A 42 -7.43 -24.94 7.66
C LEU A 42 -7.30 -23.98 8.85
N ARG A 43 -6.62 -24.38 9.94
CA ARG A 43 -6.39 -23.49 11.09
C ARG A 43 -5.62 -22.25 10.69
N GLU A 44 -4.56 -22.40 9.89
CA GLU A 44 -3.74 -21.28 9.39
C GLU A 44 -4.59 -20.36 8.50
N VAL A 45 -5.30 -20.94 7.52
CA VAL A 45 -6.21 -20.21 6.62
C VAL A 45 -7.21 -19.38 7.43
N LEU A 46 -7.86 -19.97 8.42
CA LEU A 46 -8.85 -19.27 9.25
C LEU A 46 -8.22 -18.19 10.12
N ALA A 47 -6.99 -18.40 10.58
CA ALA A 47 -6.33 -17.41 11.40
C ALA A 47 -5.88 -16.19 10.58
N TYR A 48 -5.29 -16.39 9.40
CA TYR A 48 -5.00 -15.28 8.49
C TYR A 48 -6.27 -14.59 8.00
N ARG A 49 -7.35 -15.34 7.75
CA ARG A 49 -8.66 -14.74 7.40
C ARG A 49 -9.18 -13.82 8.52
N ARG A 50 -9.06 -14.22 9.79
CA ARG A 50 -9.42 -13.38 10.95
C ARG A 50 -8.53 -12.15 11.09
N LEU A 51 -7.28 -12.24 10.63
CA LEU A 51 -6.36 -11.10 10.56
C LEU A 51 -6.62 -10.17 9.36
N GLY A 52 -7.60 -10.50 8.51
CA GLY A 52 -8.07 -9.64 7.41
C GLY A 52 -7.53 -9.98 6.02
N PHE A 53 -6.73 -11.05 5.88
CA PHE A 53 -6.10 -11.42 4.61
C PHE A 53 -7.11 -11.97 3.59
N GLY A 54 -6.86 -11.71 2.30
CA GLY A 54 -7.61 -12.27 1.17
C GLY A 54 -7.27 -13.74 0.90
N LEU A 55 -8.18 -14.52 0.30
CA LEU A 55 -7.97 -15.97 0.11
C LEU A 55 -6.76 -16.30 -0.79
N ARG A 56 -6.43 -15.45 -1.75
CA ARG A 56 -5.24 -15.62 -2.60
C ARG A 56 -3.94 -15.36 -1.84
N GLU A 57 -3.89 -14.28 -1.05
CA GLU A 57 -2.74 -13.97 -0.20
C GLU A 57 -2.51 -15.06 0.85
N ILE A 58 -3.60 -15.58 1.40
CA ILE A 58 -3.54 -16.73 2.31
C ILE A 58 -2.91 -17.92 1.59
N ALA A 59 -3.31 -18.21 0.35
CA ALA A 59 -2.71 -19.29 -0.45
C ALA A 59 -1.20 -19.08 -0.61
N ASP A 60 -0.78 -17.90 -1.06
CA ASP A 60 0.64 -17.56 -1.27
C ASP A 60 1.45 -17.71 0.03
N LEU A 61 0.85 -17.39 1.18
CA LEU A 61 1.49 -17.53 2.48
C LEU A 61 1.60 -18.99 2.92
N VAL A 62 0.51 -19.77 2.86
CA VAL A 62 0.48 -21.16 3.37
C VAL A 62 1.07 -22.18 2.39
N ASP A 63 1.29 -21.80 1.14
CA ASP A 63 1.93 -22.64 0.11
C ASP A 63 3.43 -22.42 0.01
N ASP A 64 4.02 -21.53 0.82
CA ASP A 64 5.46 -21.26 0.84
C ASP A 64 6.24 -22.48 1.40
N PRO A 65 6.97 -23.24 0.55
CA PRO A 65 7.68 -24.44 0.98
C PRO A 65 8.90 -24.15 1.85
N ALA A 66 9.31 -22.89 2.00
CA ALA A 66 10.42 -22.46 2.85
C ALA A 66 9.99 -22.14 4.29
N THR A 67 8.68 -22.07 4.56
CA THR A 67 8.14 -21.71 5.88
C THR A 67 7.67 -22.95 6.63
N ASP A 68 8.25 -23.23 7.80
CA ASP A 68 7.79 -24.32 8.68
C ASP A 68 6.57 -23.89 9.55
N ALA A 69 5.88 -24.87 10.14
CA ALA A 69 4.70 -24.61 10.98
C ALA A 69 4.99 -23.67 12.17
N VAL A 70 6.21 -23.72 12.71
CA VAL A 70 6.62 -22.85 13.83
C VAL A 70 6.82 -21.41 13.35
N ALA A 71 7.35 -21.20 12.15
CA ALA A 71 7.50 -19.90 11.51
C ALA A 71 6.13 -19.27 11.21
N HIS A 72 5.14 -20.05 10.76
CA HIS A 72 3.74 -19.59 10.64
C HIS A 72 3.17 -19.13 11.98
N LEU A 73 3.31 -19.94 13.04
CA LEU A 73 2.83 -19.59 14.38
C LEU A 73 3.53 -18.33 14.93
N ARG A 74 4.84 -18.18 14.72
CA ARG A 74 5.60 -16.97 15.11
C ARG A 74 5.12 -15.74 14.35
N ARG A 75 4.91 -15.84 13.04
CA ARG A 75 4.37 -14.76 12.20
C ARG A 75 2.99 -14.34 12.68
N MET A 76 2.10 -15.31 12.88
CA MET A 76 0.75 -15.09 13.37
C MET A 76 0.72 -14.47 14.77
N ARG A 77 1.59 -14.93 15.67
CA ARG A 77 1.76 -14.32 17.01
C ARG A 77 2.24 -12.87 16.90
N GLY A 78 3.18 -12.56 16.00
CA GLY A 78 3.62 -11.19 15.72
C GLY A 78 2.46 -10.29 15.31
N LEU A 79 1.71 -10.72 14.28
CA LEU A 79 0.54 -9.99 13.77
C LEU A 79 -0.53 -9.74 14.86
N LEU A 80 -0.77 -10.73 15.73
CA LEU A 80 -1.72 -10.60 16.84
C LEU A 80 -1.24 -9.65 17.93
N LEU A 81 0.05 -9.69 18.29
CA LEU A 81 0.63 -8.75 19.25
C LEU A 81 0.54 -7.31 18.72
N GLU A 82 0.74 -7.11 17.43
CA GLU A 82 0.61 -5.78 16.82
C GLU A 82 -0.84 -5.33 16.71
N GLN A 83 -1.79 -6.22 16.42
CA GLN A 83 -3.21 -5.89 16.51
C GLN A 83 -3.59 -5.47 17.93
N ARG A 84 -3.08 -6.19 18.95
CA ARG A 84 -3.26 -5.82 20.36
C ARG A 84 -2.66 -4.43 20.64
N ASP A 85 -1.43 -4.18 20.20
CA ASP A 85 -0.74 -2.93 20.48
C ASP A 85 -1.41 -1.74 19.77
N ARG A 86 -1.92 -1.96 18.54
CA ARG A 86 -2.77 -1.00 17.82
C ARG A 86 -4.08 -0.70 18.53
N ALA A 87 -4.76 -1.74 19.00
CA ALA A 87 -6.01 -1.59 19.74
C ALA A 87 -5.74 -0.84 21.06
N ALA A 88 -4.65 -1.14 21.76
CA ALA A 88 -4.26 -0.44 22.98
C ALA A 88 -3.94 1.03 22.71
N ALA A 89 -3.23 1.36 21.63
CA ALA A 89 -2.98 2.74 21.23
C ALA A 89 -4.29 3.48 20.88
N MET A 90 -5.26 2.80 20.24
CA MET A 90 -6.59 3.34 19.95
C MET A 90 -7.36 3.66 21.23
N VAL A 91 -7.31 2.74 22.20
CA VAL A 91 -7.93 2.94 23.51
C VAL A 91 -7.30 4.16 24.19
N THR A 92 -5.96 4.24 24.24
CA THR A 92 -5.27 5.41 24.83
C THR A 92 -5.62 6.72 24.12
N ALA A 93 -5.76 6.70 22.80
CA ALA A 93 -6.19 7.84 22.02
C ALA A 93 -7.61 8.30 22.36
N ILE A 94 -8.55 7.34 22.42
CA ILE A 94 -9.94 7.59 22.82
C ILE A 94 -9.99 8.12 24.26
N ASP A 95 -9.21 7.54 25.18
CA ASP A 95 -9.15 7.96 26.57
C ASP A 95 -8.71 9.43 26.69
N ARG A 96 -7.66 9.84 25.94
CA ARG A 96 -7.22 11.24 25.90
C ARG A 96 -8.27 12.19 25.34
N GLU A 97 -8.98 11.77 24.29
CA GLU A 97 -10.08 12.55 23.72
C GLU A 97 -11.26 12.69 24.70
N LEU A 98 -11.59 11.61 25.41
CA LEU A 98 -12.60 11.62 26.47
C LEU A 98 -12.21 12.57 27.61
N GLU A 99 -10.95 12.54 28.05
CA GLU A 99 -10.40 13.46 29.06
C GLU A 99 -10.43 14.93 28.60
N ALA A 100 -9.99 15.21 27.37
CA ALA A 100 -10.00 16.55 26.79
C ALA A 100 -11.43 17.12 26.73
N ARG A 101 -12.40 16.31 26.27
CA ARG A 101 -13.82 16.69 26.25
C ARG A 101 -14.38 16.91 27.64
N ALA A 102 -14.01 16.08 28.62
CA ALA A 102 -14.41 16.26 30.02
C ALA A 102 -13.87 17.57 30.61
N MET A 103 -12.69 18.02 30.18
CA MET A 103 -12.08 19.31 30.55
C MET A 103 -12.58 20.50 29.70
N GLY A 104 -13.52 20.29 28.78
CA GLY A 104 -14.07 21.34 27.92
C GLY A 104 -13.13 21.79 26.78
N ILE A 105 -12.04 21.07 26.53
CA ILE A 105 -11.12 21.31 25.43
C ILE A 105 -11.71 20.66 24.16
N ARG A 106 -11.92 21.46 23.11
CA ARG A 106 -12.30 20.96 21.79
C ARG A 106 -11.04 20.69 20.97
N THR A 107 -10.73 19.43 20.73
CA THR A 107 -9.73 19.00 19.73
C THR A 107 -10.24 19.31 18.32
N THR A 108 -9.33 19.65 17.42
CA THR A 108 -9.72 19.97 16.03
C THR A 108 -9.97 18.68 15.24
N PRO A 109 -10.80 18.73 14.17
CA PRO A 109 -10.98 17.60 13.27
C PRO A 109 -9.67 17.04 12.70
N GLU A 110 -8.64 17.89 12.49
CA GLU A 110 -7.34 17.44 12.00
C GLU A 110 -6.54 16.63 13.04
N GLU A 111 -6.62 17.02 14.32
CA GLU A 111 -6.00 16.29 15.43
C GLU A 111 -6.67 14.93 15.64
N GLN A 112 -8.00 14.88 15.50
CA GLN A 112 -8.75 13.63 15.56
C GLN A 112 -8.37 12.68 14.42
N LEU A 113 -8.18 13.19 13.20
CA LEU A 113 -7.83 12.37 12.03
C LEU A 113 -6.39 11.82 12.07
N LYS A 114 -5.43 12.60 12.59
CA LYS A 114 -4.01 12.19 12.73
C LYS A 114 -3.86 10.91 13.56
N VAL A 115 -4.70 10.75 14.57
CA VAL A 115 -4.65 9.59 15.48
C VAL A 115 -5.14 8.29 14.82
N PHE A 116 -6.04 8.39 13.84
CA PHE A 116 -6.56 7.24 13.09
C PHE A 116 -5.75 6.91 11.81
N GLY A 117 -4.87 7.81 11.35
CA GLY A 117 -4.11 7.67 10.10
C GLY A 117 -3.17 6.46 10.04
N ALA A 118 -2.51 6.10 11.15
CA ALA A 118 -1.61 4.94 11.21
C ALA A 118 -2.35 3.60 11.06
N GLN A 119 -3.58 3.51 11.58
CA GLN A 119 -4.42 2.31 11.46
C GLN A 119 -5.01 2.16 10.06
N LEU A 120 -5.33 3.30 9.42
CA LEU A 120 -5.75 3.34 8.03
C LEU A 120 -4.64 2.83 7.10
N TYR A 121 -3.40 3.22 7.37
CA TYR A 121 -2.24 2.77 6.60
C TYR A 121 -2.05 1.25 6.67
N ASP A 122 -2.13 0.66 7.87
CA ASP A 122 -2.04 -0.81 8.03
C ASP A 122 -3.21 -1.55 7.38
N ALA A 123 -4.43 -1.00 7.44
CA ALA A 123 -5.62 -1.63 6.86
C ALA A 123 -5.61 -1.61 5.31
N ILE A 124 -5.08 -0.54 4.71
CA ILE A 124 -4.91 -0.46 3.25
C ILE A 124 -3.69 -1.30 2.81
N GLY A 125 -2.63 -1.33 3.62
CA GLY A 125 -1.40 -2.02 3.29
C GLY A 125 -1.52 -3.52 3.11
N SER A 126 -2.54 -4.16 3.68
CA SER A 126 -2.84 -5.58 3.41
C SER A 126 -3.24 -5.84 1.96
N ALA A 127 -3.88 -4.89 1.29
CA ALA A 127 -4.39 -5.06 -0.07
C ALA A 127 -3.39 -4.63 -1.16
N TYR A 128 -2.27 -3.99 -0.81
CA TYR A 128 -1.27 -3.53 -1.78
C TYR A 128 -0.70 -4.64 -2.68
N PRO A 129 -0.38 -5.85 -2.18
CA PRO A 129 0.10 -6.94 -3.04
C PRO A 129 -0.88 -7.37 -4.16
N ALA A 130 -2.16 -6.97 -4.07
CA ALA A 130 -3.15 -7.31 -5.09
C ALA A 130 -2.80 -6.73 -6.47
N THR A 131 -2.28 -5.49 -6.50
CA THR A 131 -2.00 -4.75 -7.75
C THR A 131 -0.68 -4.01 -7.78
N ARG A 132 -0.06 -3.73 -6.62
CA ARG A 132 1.23 -3.03 -6.53
C ARG A 132 2.36 -3.98 -6.88
N ARG A 133 3.19 -3.58 -7.84
CA ARG A 133 4.37 -4.32 -8.30
C ARG A 133 5.39 -3.35 -8.86
N THR A 134 6.59 -3.81 -9.13
CA THR A 134 7.62 -3.00 -9.80
C THR A 134 7.16 -2.69 -11.23
N GLU A 135 7.09 -1.41 -11.60
CA GLU A 135 7.03 -1.04 -13.02
C GLU A 135 8.45 -0.85 -13.56
N PRO A 136 8.95 -1.72 -14.47
CA PRO A 136 10.35 -1.71 -14.88
C PRO A 136 10.85 -0.38 -15.44
N ARG A 137 10.01 0.35 -16.19
CA ARG A 137 10.41 1.64 -16.79
C ARG A 137 10.56 2.74 -15.74
N ILE A 138 9.74 2.73 -14.69
CA ILE A 138 9.84 3.67 -13.57
C ILE A 138 11.00 3.27 -12.67
N ALA A 139 11.15 1.97 -12.37
CA ALA A 139 12.24 1.44 -11.57
C ALA A 139 13.61 1.76 -12.18
N ALA A 140 13.78 1.59 -13.50
CA ALA A 140 15.01 1.96 -14.20
C ALA A 140 15.39 3.43 -13.96
N ARG A 141 14.43 4.36 -14.05
CA ARG A 141 14.68 5.79 -13.78
C ARG A 141 15.08 6.05 -12.33
N ILE A 142 14.43 5.38 -11.38
CA ILE A 142 14.76 5.50 -9.96
C ILE A 142 16.18 4.98 -9.72
N TRP A 143 16.51 3.80 -10.26
CA TRP A 143 17.81 3.16 -10.08
C TRP A 143 18.96 3.87 -10.80
N ASP A 144 18.71 4.48 -11.97
CA ASP A 144 19.68 5.34 -12.64
C ASP A 144 19.99 6.58 -11.79
N ALA A 145 18.97 7.17 -11.14
CA ALA A 145 19.16 8.32 -10.25
C ALA A 145 19.97 7.97 -8.98
N LEU A 146 19.94 6.71 -8.52
CA LEU A 146 20.82 6.24 -7.44
C LEU A 146 22.30 6.29 -7.83
N GLY A 147 22.62 6.26 -9.14
CA GLY A 147 23.99 6.31 -9.64
C GLY A 147 24.86 5.16 -9.14
N ASP A 148 26.06 5.48 -8.69
CA ASP A 148 27.09 4.56 -8.22
C ASP A 148 26.94 4.12 -6.74
N ALA A 149 25.82 4.48 -6.10
CA ALA A 149 25.52 4.09 -4.73
C ALA A 149 25.58 2.57 -4.55
N ARG A 150 26.35 2.10 -3.57
CA ARG A 150 26.46 0.69 -3.21
C ARG A 150 25.52 0.33 -2.06
N THR A 151 25.41 1.24 -1.09
CA THR A 151 24.50 1.12 0.06
C THR A 151 23.30 2.03 -0.11
N VAL A 152 22.09 1.46 -0.03
CA VAL A 152 20.83 2.19 -0.25
C VAL A 152 19.86 1.99 0.90
N LEU A 153 19.39 3.08 1.49
CA LEU A 153 18.29 3.05 2.45
C LEU A 153 16.95 3.26 1.73
N ASN A 154 16.07 2.27 1.72
CA ASN A 154 14.71 2.39 1.18
C ASN A 154 13.72 2.75 2.30
N VAL A 155 13.31 4.02 2.38
CA VAL A 155 12.45 4.57 3.44
C VAL A 155 10.99 4.53 3.02
N GLY A 156 10.12 3.95 3.87
CA GLY A 156 8.73 3.65 3.53
C GLY A 156 8.66 2.55 2.48
N ALA A 157 9.44 1.48 2.69
CA ALA A 157 9.67 0.43 1.70
C ALA A 157 8.42 -0.40 1.38
N GLY A 158 7.42 -0.39 2.26
CA GLY A 158 6.27 -1.27 2.18
C GLY A 158 6.69 -2.74 2.02
N THR A 159 6.15 -3.40 1.01
CA THR A 159 6.44 -4.80 0.70
C THR A 159 7.74 -5.00 -0.10
N GLY A 160 8.45 -3.93 -0.47
CA GLY A 160 9.79 -3.99 -1.08
C GLY A 160 9.84 -3.96 -2.62
N SER A 161 8.75 -3.60 -3.31
CA SER A 161 8.65 -3.74 -4.76
C SER A 161 9.71 -3.00 -5.59
N TYR A 162 10.32 -1.92 -5.11
CA TYR A 162 11.28 -1.13 -5.91
C TYR A 162 12.74 -1.30 -5.48
N GLU A 163 13.03 -2.31 -4.67
CA GLU A 163 14.39 -2.56 -4.17
C GLU A 163 15.31 -3.02 -5.31
N PRO A 164 16.42 -2.31 -5.58
CA PRO A 164 17.39 -2.74 -6.58
C PRO A 164 18.11 -4.02 -6.11
N SER A 165 18.17 -5.03 -6.97
CA SER A 165 18.78 -6.32 -6.65
C SER A 165 20.31 -6.33 -6.73
N ASP A 166 20.91 -5.27 -7.27
CA ASP A 166 22.36 -5.14 -7.53
C ASP A 166 23.09 -4.29 -6.47
N ARG A 167 22.40 -3.91 -5.38
CA ARG A 167 22.90 -3.02 -4.33
C ARG A 167 22.63 -3.61 -2.95
N ASP A 168 23.37 -3.14 -1.95
CA ASP A 168 23.13 -3.47 -0.55
C ASP A 168 22.03 -2.56 -0.01
N VAL A 169 20.81 -3.09 0.07
CA VAL A 169 19.62 -2.34 0.47
C VAL A 169 19.29 -2.61 1.92
N THR A 170 19.05 -1.56 2.70
CA THR A 170 18.35 -1.62 3.98
C THR A 170 16.98 -0.96 3.82
N ALA A 171 15.92 -1.66 4.22
CA ALA A 171 14.56 -1.13 4.17
C ALA A 171 14.13 -0.55 5.53
N VAL A 172 13.29 0.48 5.50
CA VAL A 172 12.60 1.04 6.67
C VAL A 172 11.11 1.04 6.36
N GLU A 173 10.33 0.40 7.22
CA GLU A 173 8.88 0.31 7.09
C GLU A 173 8.24 0.27 8.48
N PRO A 174 7.42 1.25 8.89
CA PRO A 174 6.76 1.24 10.20
C PRO A 174 5.65 0.19 10.30
N SER A 175 4.96 -0.14 9.20
CA SER A 175 3.89 -1.13 9.16
C SER A 175 4.43 -2.54 9.26
N ALA A 176 4.13 -3.19 10.38
CA ALA A 176 4.49 -4.57 10.55
C ALA A 176 3.76 -5.54 9.61
N VAL A 177 2.53 -5.18 9.22
CA VAL A 177 1.74 -5.91 8.24
C VAL A 177 2.47 -5.94 6.90
N MET A 178 2.96 -4.79 6.42
CA MET A 178 3.74 -4.74 5.19
C MET A 178 5.10 -5.42 5.33
N ARG A 179 5.79 -5.27 6.47
CA ARG A 179 7.04 -6.00 6.74
C ARG A 179 6.86 -7.52 6.65
N ALA A 180 5.74 -8.04 7.18
CA ALA A 180 5.43 -9.47 7.16
C ALA A 180 5.08 -10.00 5.76
N GLN A 181 4.74 -9.14 4.81
CA GLN A 181 4.44 -9.48 3.41
C GLN A 181 5.65 -9.41 2.49
N ARG A 182 6.81 -8.95 2.99
CA ARG A 182 8.04 -8.88 2.21
C ARG A 182 8.46 -10.30 1.79
N PRO A 183 8.80 -10.52 0.51
CA PRO A 183 9.15 -11.85 0.02
C PRO A 183 10.45 -12.36 0.62
N ALA A 184 10.65 -13.68 0.59
CA ALA A 184 11.93 -14.28 0.94
C ALA A 184 13.04 -13.72 0.05
N GLY A 185 14.14 -13.26 0.65
CA GLY A 185 15.24 -12.60 -0.07
C GLY A 185 15.10 -11.09 -0.25
N ALA A 186 14.02 -10.47 0.21
CA ALA A 186 13.91 -9.01 0.29
C ALA A 186 14.97 -8.41 1.24
N ALA A 187 15.25 -7.12 1.09
CA ALA A 187 16.20 -6.41 1.95
C ALA A 187 15.84 -6.55 3.45
N PRO A 188 16.83 -6.59 4.36
CA PRO A 188 16.59 -6.45 5.79
C PRO A 188 15.75 -5.21 6.09
N CYS A 189 14.70 -5.36 6.90
CA CYS A 189 13.74 -4.29 7.13
C CYS A 189 13.68 -3.88 8.60
N VAL A 190 13.96 -2.60 8.85
CA VAL A 190 13.92 -1.97 10.17
C VAL A 190 12.56 -1.33 10.40
N ALA A 191 12.02 -1.52 11.61
CA ALA A 191 10.79 -0.86 12.05
C ALA A 191 11.11 0.55 12.55
N ALA A 192 10.89 1.56 11.72
CA ALA A 192 11.05 2.96 12.08
C ALA A 192 10.14 3.86 11.23
N ALA A 193 9.85 5.06 11.74
CA ALA A 193 9.17 6.11 10.99
C ALA A 193 10.19 6.92 10.18
N ALA A 194 9.75 7.53 9.08
CA ALA A 194 10.63 8.30 8.21
C ALA A 194 11.23 9.52 8.91
N GLU A 195 10.50 10.10 9.86
CA GLU A 195 10.88 11.29 10.64
C GLU A 195 11.88 11.00 11.78
N SER A 196 12.22 9.74 12.02
CA SER A 196 13.19 9.35 13.05
C SER A 196 13.91 8.07 12.63
N LEU A 197 14.91 8.22 11.77
CA LEU A 197 15.66 7.09 11.22
C LEU A 197 16.76 6.66 12.22
N PRO A 198 16.81 5.37 12.61
CA PRO A 198 17.73 4.87 13.66
C PRO A 198 19.15 4.61 13.10
N PHE A 199 19.66 5.53 12.29
CA PHE A 199 20.96 5.43 11.66
C PHE A 199 21.78 6.69 11.89
N GLU A 200 23.10 6.52 11.96
CA GLU A 200 24.06 7.60 12.05
C GLU A 200 24.06 8.46 10.77
N ASP A 201 24.54 9.69 10.92
CA ASP A 201 24.68 10.63 9.81
C ASP A 201 25.55 10.06 8.69
N GLN A 202 25.10 10.21 7.45
CA GLN A 202 25.85 9.83 6.24
C GLN A 202 26.33 8.36 6.22
N SER A 203 25.56 7.45 6.83
CA SER A 203 25.83 6.01 6.88
C SER A 203 25.49 5.26 5.59
N PHE A 204 24.75 5.88 4.67
CA PHE A 204 24.39 5.31 3.36
C PHE A 204 24.90 6.17 2.20
N ASP A 205 25.23 5.54 1.07
CA ASP A 205 25.56 6.25 -0.17
C ASP A 205 24.32 6.98 -0.72
N ALA A 206 23.16 6.33 -0.69
CA ALA A 206 21.89 6.92 -1.10
C ALA A 206 20.72 6.49 -0.20
N ALA A 207 19.69 7.33 -0.13
CA ALA A 207 18.37 6.98 0.38
C ALA A 207 17.34 7.13 -0.74
N MET A 208 16.36 6.22 -0.77
CA MET A 208 15.24 6.26 -1.69
C MET A 208 13.90 6.17 -0.99
N ALA A 209 12.87 6.77 -1.57
CA ALA A 209 11.48 6.61 -1.13
C ALA A 209 10.57 6.57 -2.36
N VAL A 210 9.69 5.57 -2.45
CA VAL A 210 8.89 5.31 -3.66
C VAL A 210 7.41 5.27 -3.34
N SER A 211 6.66 6.28 -3.79
CA SER A 211 5.20 6.37 -3.63
C SER A 211 4.74 6.18 -2.17
N THR A 212 5.50 6.71 -1.21
CA THR A 212 5.23 6.55 0.23
C THR A 212 5.14 7.87 0.98
N VAL A 213 5.72 8.96 0.46
CA VAL A 213 5.86 10.22 1.20
C VAL A 213 4.51 10.73 1.70
N HIS A 214 3.44 10.57 0.90
CA HIS A 214 2.05 10.91 1.23
C HIS A 214 1.40 10.16 2.40
N HIS A 215 2.14 9.24 3.02
CA HIS A 215 1.75 8.56 4.24
C HIS A 215 2.48 9.07 5.48
N TRP A 216 3.48 9.94 5.31
CA TRP A 216 4.29 10.44 6.43
C TRP A 216 3.56 11.57 7.15
N PRO A 217 3.42 11.50 8.49
CA PRO A 217 2.89 12.61 9.30
C PRO A 217 3.57 13.95 9.04
N ASP A 218 4.89 13.97 8.86
CA ASP A 218 5.65 15.15 8.45
C ASP A 218 6.60 14.80 7.28
N PRO A 219 6.13 15.01 6.03
CA PRO A 219 6.92 14.69 4.84
C PRO A 219 8.25 15.43 4.78
N VAL A 220 8.28 16.69 5.24
CA VAL A 220 9.48 17.53 5.17
C VAL A 220 10.51 17.07 6.20
N ALA A 221 10.07 16.70 7.41
CA ALA A 221 10.95 16.10 8.41
C ALA A 221 11.52 14.76 7.93
N GLY A 222 10.69 13.87 7.36
CA GLY A 222 11.16 12.59 6.82
C GLY A 222 12.20 12.75 5.70
N LEU A 223 11.98 13.70 4.79
CA LEU A 223 12.95 14.01 3.73
C LEU A 223 14.27 14.59 4.28
N ARG A 224 14.21 15.38 5.36
CA ARG A 224 15.42 15.88 6.04
C ARG A 224 16.18 14.76 6.73
N GLU A 225 15.48 13.80 7.34
CA GLU A 225 16.11 12.61 7.92
C GLU A 225 16.79 11.75 6.86
N MET A 226 16.16 11.53 5.70
CA MET A 226 16.80 10.86 4.57
C MET A 226 18.10 11.57 4.15
N ARG A 227 18.08 12.90 4.07
CA ARG A 227 19.26 13.72 3.75
C ARG A 227 20.31 13.67 4.87
N ARG A 228 19.92 13.51 6.13
CA ARG A 228 20.84 13.36 7.25
C ARG A 228 21.62 12.05 7.14
N VAL A 229 20.94 10.93 6.89
CA VAL A 229 21.55 9.59 6.89
C VAL A 229 22.23 9.21 5.57
N ALA A 230 21.96 9.90 4.46
CA ALA A 230 22.51 9.55 3.16
C ALA A 230 23.11 10.74 2.39
N ARG A 231 24.09 10.46 1.52
CA ARG A 231 24.74 11.48 0.67
C ARG A 231 23.88 11.93 -0.51
N ARG A 232 23.06 11.01 -1.04
CA ARG A 232 22.12 11.26 -2.13
C ARG A 232 20.71 10.84 -1.72
N VAL A 233 19.70 11.59 -2.15
CA VAL A 233 18.29 11.28 -1.91
C VAL A 233 17.54 11.22 -3.24
N VAL A 234 16.81 10.11 -3.47
CA VAL A 234 15.98 9.88 -4.66
C VAL A 234 14.55 9.59 -4.23
N VAL A 235 13.59 10.41 -4.66
CA VAL A 235 12.19 10.26 -4.21
C VAL A 235 11.25 10.22 -5.40
N PHE A 236 10.54 9.11 -5.55
CA PHE A 236 9.42 9.02 -6.48
C PHE A 236 8.12 9.37 -5.76
N THR A 237 7.49 10.46 -6.15
CA THR A 237 6.29 11.01 -5.52
C THR A 237 5.42 11.71 -6.56
N TYR A 238 4.41 12.47 -6.13
CA TYR A 238 3.59 13.30 -7.00
C TYR A 238 3.66 14.78 -6.59
N ASP A 239 3.37 15.64 -7.55
CA ASP A 239 3.26 17.09 -7.38
C ASP A 239 1.84 17.46 -6.95
N ALA A 240 1.62 17.69 -5.66
CA ALA A 240 0.31 18.16 -5.22
C ALA A 240 0.05 19.63 -5.54
N SER A 241 1.05 20.43 -5.89
CA SER A 241 0.86 21.87 -6.14
C SER A 241 0.33 22.16 -7.55
N ASP A 242 0.63 21.30 -8.53
CA ASP A 242 0.16 21.49 -9.90
C ASP A 242 -1.30 21.01 -10.08
N THR A 243 -2.20 21.92 -10.40
CA THR A 243 -3.60 21.60 -10.71
C THR A 243 -3.79 21.15 -12.16
N GLY A 244 -2.82 21.40 -13.04
CA GLY A 244 -2.89 21.11 -14.46
C GLY A 244 -2.90 19.61 -14.78
N TRP A 245 -2.18 18.78 -14.01
CA TRP A 245 -2.28 17.32 -14.18
C TRP A 245 -3.61 16.76 -13.63
N ARG A 246 -4.18 17.35 -12.57
CA ARG A 246 -5.48 16.93 -12.02
C ARG A 246 -6.62 17.09 -13.02
N GLN A 247 -6.51 18.11 -13.88
CA GLN A 247 -7.43 18.34 -15.00
C GLN A 247 -7.16 17.42 -16.19
N ARG A 248 -5.94 16.86 -16.30
CA ARG A 248 -5.61 15.86 -17.32
C ARG A 248 -6.02 14.45 -16.89
N PHE A 249 -5.96 14.13 -15.60
CA PHE A 249 -6.43 12.84 -15.12
C PHE A 249 -7.95 12.84 -14.94
N TRP A 250 -8.64 12.16 -15.86
CA TRP A 250 -10.10 12.12 -15.92
C TRP A 250 -10.77 11.63 -14.64
N LEU A 251 -10.12 10.78 -13.85
CA LEU A 251 -10.70 10.23 -12.62
C LEU A 251 -10.89 11.34 -11.58
N THR A 252 -9.87 12.16 -11.37
CA THR A 252 -9.93 13.32 -10.46
C THR A 252 -10.76 14.46 -11.03
N ARG A 253 -10.72 14.66 -12.35
CA ARG A 253 -11.49 15.72 -13.02
C ARG A 253 -13.00 15.47 -12.96
N ASP A 254 -13.45 14.27 -13.30
CA ASP A 254 -14.86 14.01 -13.61
C ASP A 254 -15.60 13.23 -12.50
N TYR A 255 -14.87 12.42 -11.71
CA TYR A 255 -15.48 11.41 -10.84
C TYR A 255 -15.14 11.58 -9.35
N LEU A 256 -13.98 12.14 -9.01
CA LEU A 256 -13.49 12.30 -7.63
C LEU A 256 -13.09 13.76 -7.30
N PRO A 257 -14.05 14.69 -7.20
CA PRO A 257 -13.76 16.07 -6.78
C PRO A 257 -13.13 16.14 -5.37
N GLU A 258 -13.46 15.21 -4.47
CA GLU A 258 -12.90 15.10 -3.11
C GLU A 258 -11.38 14.92 -3.09
N PHE A 259 -10.78 14.50 -4.21
CA PHE A 259 -9.32 14.38 -4.31
C PHE A 259 -8.61 15.73 -4.05
N ALA A 260 -9.25 16.86 -4.37
CA ALA A 260 -8.67 18.18 -4.11
C ALA A 260 -8.45 18.43 -2.61
N ASP A 261 -9.38 17.96 -1.77
CA ASP A 261 -9.33 18.15 -0.32
C ASP A 261 -8.21 17.32 0.33
N LEU A 262 -7.85 16.19 -0.28
CA LEU A 262 -6.75 15.33 0.18
C LEU A 262 -5.37 15.99 0.08
N LEU A 263 -5.27 17.10 -0.66
CA LEU A 263 -4.03 17.78 -1.02
C LEU A 263 -3.86 19.16 -0.38
N VAL A 264 -4.84 19.66 0.37
CA VAL A 264 -4.84 21.04 0.91
C VAL A 264 -3.64 21.31 1.82
N ASP A 265 -3.31 20.37 2.70
CA ASP A 265 -2.19 20.49 3.65
C ASP A 265 -0.90 19.80 3.16
N TRP A 266 -0.88 19.38 1.88
CA TRP A 266 0.27 18.68 1.34
C TRP A 266 1.40 19.66 0.99
N PRO A 267 2.67 19.38 1.38
CA PRO A 267 3.78 20.26 1.03
C PRO A 267 3.90 20.48 -0.47
N SER A 268 4.25 21.70 -0.87
CA SER A 268 4.45 22.00 -2.29
C SER A 268 5.65 21.24 -2.84
N LEU A 269 5.71 21.05 -4.17
CA LEU A 269 6.87 20.43 -4.79
C LEU A 269 8.17 21.20 -4.48
N ALA A 270 8.09 22.53 -4.33
CA ALA A 270 9.21 23.38 -3.93
C ALA A 270 9.68 23.11 -2.49
N ASP A 271 8.77 22.79 -1.56
CA ASP A 271 9.13 22.43 -0.19
C ASP A 271 9.81 21.07 -0.13
N LEU A 272 9.31 20.09 -0.90
CA LEU A 272 9.90 18.76 -0.98
C LEU A 272 11.30 18.80 -1.60
N THR A 273 11.49 19.53 -2.71
CA THR A 273 12.83 19.68 -3.33
C THR A 273 13.80 20.45 -2.43
N ARG A 274 13.33 21.48 -1.72
CA ARG A 274 14.15 22.21 -0.73
C ARG A 274 14.57 21.29 0.43
N ALA A 275 13.68 20.42 0.90
CA ALA A 275 13.96 19.51 2.01
C ALA A 275 15.12 18.55 1.71
N ILE A 276 15.18 18.04 0.47
CA ILE A 276 16.30 17.21 0.02
C ILE A 276 17.46 18.01 -0.58
N GLY A 277 17.29 19.32 -0.79
CA GLY A 277 18.23 20.21 -1.47
C GLY A 277 18.51 19.84 -2.92
N GLY A 278 17.45 19.46 -3.66
CA GLY A 278 17.54 18.89 -5.00
C GLY A 278 16.61 19.51 -6.02
N ARG A 279 16.35 18.78 -7.09
CA ARG A 279 15.46 19.15 -8.19
C ARG A 279 14.41 18.07 -8.44
N ALA A 280 13.36 18.41 -9.17
CA ALA A 280 12.30 17.48 -9.57
C ALA A 280 12.23 17.35 -11.10
N GLU A 281 12.00 16.14 -11.57
CA GLU A 281 11.78 15.83 -12.99
C GLU A 281 10.44 15.10 -13.16
N PRO A 282 9.70 15.34 -14.26
CA PRO A 282 8.45 14.62 -14.50
C PRO A 282 8.69 13.14 -14.78
N VAL A 283 7.77 12.29 -14.31
CA VAL A 283 7.73 10.86 -14.63
C VAL A 283 6.46 10.55 -15.41
N LEU A 284 6.64 10.10 -16.65
CA LEU A 284 5.53 9.68 -17.50
C LEU A 284 5.07 8.29 -17.10
N ILE A 285 3.76 8.08 -17.09
CA ILE A 285 3.14 6.80 -16.79
C ILE A 285 2.84 6.10 -18.11
N PRO A 286 3.47 4.96 -18.41
CA PRO A 286 3.17 4.20 -19.62
C PRO A 286 1.72 3.69 -19.58
N TRP A 287 1.09 3.58 -20.75
CA TRP A 287 -0.33 3.17 -20.83
C TRP A 287 -0.59 1.77 -20.26
N ASP A 288 0.41 0.89 -20.35
CA ASP A 288 0.44 -0.49 -19.86
C ASP A 288 1.17 -0.61 -18.51
N CYS A 289 1.24 0.48 -17.73
CA CYS A 289 1.86 0.49 -16.40
C CYS A 289 1.41 -0.72 -15.56
N THR A 290 2.37 -1.45 -15.02
CA THR A 290 2.08 -2.68 -14.29
C THR A 290 1.86 -2.43 -12.80
N ASP A 291 2.49 -1.40 -12.22
CA ASP A 291 2.29 -0.99 -10.83
C ASP A 291 0.95 -0.28 -10.65
N GLY A 292 0.02 -0.88 -9.90
CA GLY A 292 -1.34 -0.37 -9.70
C GLY A 292 -1.46 0.81 -8.73
N PHE A 293 -0.63 1.85 -8.87
CA PHE A 293 -0.82 3.13 -8.16
C PHE A 293 -1.99 3.94 -8.75
N PHE A 294 -2.37 5.04 -8.09
CA PHE A 294 -3.64 5.74 -8.33
C PHE A 294 -3.87 6.15 -9.78
N GLU A 295 -2.84 6.57 -10.51
CA GLU A 295 -2.91 7.04 -11.90
C GLU A 295 -2.60 5.93 -12.94
N ALA A 296 -2.27 4.71 -12.51
CA ALA A 296 -1.69 3.67 -13.37
C ALA A 296 -2.61 3.15 -14.49
N TYR A 297 -3.93 3.27 -14.31
CA TYR A 297 -4.93 2.78 -15.25
C TYR A 297 -5.58 3.92 -16.04
N TRP A 298 -4.85 5.03 -16.25
CA TRP A 298 -5.35 6.21 -16.94
C TRP A 298 -5.89 5.94 -18.36
N ARG A 299 -5.41 4.90 -19.06
CA ARG A 299 -5.93 4.45 -20.38
C ARG A 299 -6.81 3.19 -20.29
N ARG A 300 -7.02 2.66 -19.09
CA ARG A 300 -7.75 1.40 -18.81
C ARG A 300 -8.83 1.66 -17.74
N PRO A 301 -9.80 2.55 -18.01
CA PRO A 301 -10.76 3.02 -17.01
C PRO A 301 -11.57 1.90 -16.35
N GLU A 302 -11.81 0.80 -17.05
CA GLU A 302 -12.49 -0.40 -16.55
C GLU A 302 -11.81 -1.01 -15.33
N ALA A 303 -10.50 -0.83 -15.16
CA ALA A 303 -9.77 -1.31 -13.99
C ALA A 303 -10.30 -0.69 -12.69
N TYR A 304 -10.72 0.58 -12.71
CA TYR A 304 -11.29 1.23 -11.53
C TYR A 304 -12.71 0.77 -11.20
N LEU A 305 -13.35 -0.07 -12.03
CA LEU A 305 -14.60 -0.74 -11.69
C LEU A 305 -14.37 -1.99 -10.82
N ASP A 306 -13.16 -2.55 -10.82
CA ASP A 306 -12.77 -3.65 -9.94
C ASP A 306 -12.52 -3.15 -8.51
N GLU A 307 -13.20 -3.75 -7.53
CA GLU A 307 -13.01 -3.42 -6.13
C GLU A 307 -11.58 -3.72 -5.65
N HIS A 308 -10.92 -4.78 -6.15
CA HIS A 308 -9.56 -5.13 -5.73
C HIS A 308 -8.57 -4.04 -6.12
N VAL A 309 -8.73 -3.45 -7.31
CA VAL A 309 -7.93 -2.31 -7.76
C VAL A 309 -8.15 -1.11 -6.84
N ARG A 310 -9.41 -0.82 -6.48
CA ARG A 310 -9.71 0.32 -5.60
C ARG A 310 -9.19 0.12 -4.17
N ARG A 311 -9.30 -1.08 -3.60
CA ARG A 311 -8.81 -1.38 -2.25
C ARG A 311 -7.28 -1.32 -2.14
N ALA A 312 -6.56 -1.58 -3.22
CA ALA A 312 -5.10 -1.47 -3.28
C ALA A 312 -4.58 -0.02 -3.49
N VAL A 313 -5.46 0.99 -3.46
CA VAL A 313 -5.10 2.39 -3.67
C VAL A 313 -5.70 3.26 -2.56
N SER A 314 -4.84 3.92 -1.79
CA SER A 314 -5.21 4.64 -0.57
C SER A 314 -6.22 5.77 -0.78
N VAL A 315 -6.25 6.38 -1.97
CA VAL A 315 -7.17 7.47 -2.31
C VAL A 315 -8.63 7.06 -2.13
N TRP A 316 -9.02 5.86 -2.56
CA TRP A 316 -10.42 5.40 -2.47
C TRP A 316 -10.90 5.30 -1.03
N THR A 317 -10.04 4.83 -0.14
CA THR A 317 -10.33 4.78 1.29
C THR A 317 -10.45 6.18 1.89
N ARG A 318 -9.61 7.13 1.46
CA ARG A 318 -9.59 8.51 1.97
C ARG A 318 -10.78 9.35 1.51
N VAL A 319 -11.26 9.19 0.27
CA VAL A 319 -12.46 9.90 -0.24
C VAL A 319 -13.76 9.32 0.33
N GLY A 320 -13.71 8.10 0.86
CA GLY A 320 -14.84 7.46 1.54
C GLY A 320 -15.81 6.72 0.61
N PRO A 321 -16.67 5.86 1.20
CA PRO A 321 -17.50 4.91 0.47
C PRO A 321 -18.59 5.56 -0.39
N GLU A 322 -19.11 6.72 0.03
CA GLU A 322 -20.13 7.45 -0.75
C GLU A 322 -19.53 8.02 -2.04
N ALA A 323 -18.34 8.65 -1.96
CA ALA A 323 -17.63 9.15 -3.12
C ALA A 323 -17.22 8.00 -4.06
N GLU A 324 -16.70 6.90 -3.50
CA GLU A 324 -16.37 5.68 -4.25
C GLU A 324 -17.59 5.17 -5.03
N GLN A 325 -18.73 4.98 -4.37
CA GLN A 325 -19.93 4.43 -5.01
C GLN A 325 -20.47 5.35 -6.13
N ARG A 326 -20.47 6.68 -5.90
CA ARG A 326 -20.88 7.65 -6.93
C ARG A 326 -19.95 7.61 -8.13
N ALA A 327 -18.63 7.63 -7.90
CA ALA A 327 -17.62 7.58 -8.96
C ALA A 327 -17.76 6.30 -9.80
N VAL A 328 -17.87 5.14 -9.16
CA VAL A 328 -18.00 3.83 -9.83
C VAL A 328 -19.28 3.73 -10.64
N THR A 329 -20.41 4.20 -10.09
CA THR A 329 -21.70 4.20 -10.80
C THR A 329 -21.62 5.06 -12.07
N ARG A 330 -21.15 6.31 -11.94
CA ARG A 330 -21.05 7.24 -13.07
C ARG A 330 -20.04 6.77 -14.12
N LEU A 331 -18.91 6.21 -13.68
CA LEU A 331 -17.91 5.66 -14.59
C LEU A 331 -18.48 4.49 -15.39
N ARG A 332 -19.22 3.58 -14.75
CA ARG A 332 -19.88 2.47 -15.43
C ARG A 332 -20.84 2.96 -16.53
N ASP A 333 -21.66 3.96 -16.22
CA ASP A 333 -22.62 4.54 -17.18
C ASP A 333 -21.94 5.26 -18.35
N ASP A 334 -20.85 5.98 -18.08
CA ASP A 334 -20.07 6.67 -19.11
C ASP A 334 -19.27 5.71 -20.00
N LEU A 335 -18.81 4.57 -19.45
CA LEU A 335 -18.18 3.52 -20.23
C LEU A 335 -19.19 2.77 -21.11
N SER A 336 -20.36 2.41 -20.58
CA SER A 336 -21.38 1.69 -21.36
C SER A 336 -21.98 2.54 -22.49
N SER A 337 -22.00 3.86 -22.33
CA SER A 337 -22.52 4.80 -23.33
C SER A 337 -21.46 5.33 -24.31
N GLY A 338 -20.17 5.04 -24.08
CA GLY A 338 -19.06 5.58 -24.88
C GLY A 338 -18.69 7.03 -24.58
N ARG A 339 -19.41 7.72 -23.68
CA ARG A 339 -19.13 9.13 -23.31
C ARG A 339 -17.75 9.31 -22.72
N TRP A 340 -17.24 8.33 -21.97
CA TRP A 340 -15.88 8.40 -21.44
C TRP A 340 -14.84 8.49 -22.56
N ALA A 341 -14.97 7.65 -23.59
CA ALA A 341 -14.03 7.61 -24.71
C ALA A 341 -14.09 8.88 -25.56
N GLU A 342 -15.28 9.45 -25.72
CA GLU A 342 -15.48 10.72 -26.41
C GLU A 342 -14.77 11.88 -25.69
N ARG A 343 -14.96 12.01 -24.37
CA ARG A 343 -14.35 13.09 -23.55
C ARG A 343 -12.84 12.97 -23.41
N ASN A 344 -12.30 11.75 -23.52
CA ASN A 344 -10.89 11.45 -23.24
C ASN A 344 -10.10 11.00 -24.47
N ARG A 345 -10.59 11.30 -25.68
CA ARG A 345 -9.99 10.87 -26.96
C ARG A 345 -8.51 11.22 -27.06
N ASP A 346 -8.13 12.40 -26.59
CA ASP A 346 -6.75 12.88 -26.64
C ASP A 346 -5.80 12.06 -25.76
N LEU A 347 -6.29 11.54 -24.62
CA LEU A 347 -5.52 10.66 -23.76
C LEU A 347 -5.38 9.28 -24.40
N VAL A 348 -6.46 8.72 -24.96
CA VAL A 348 -6.47 7.35 -25.50
C VAL A 348 -5.46 7.15 -26.66
N ALA A 349 -4.98 8.22 -27.29
CA ALA A 349 -3.97 8.17 -28.33
C ALA A 349 -2.51 8.14 -27.80
N LEU A 350 -2.27 8.37 -26.51
CA LEU A 350 -0.93 8.48 -25.94
C LEU A 350 -0.36 7.10 -25.55
N ASP A 351 0.96 6.94 -25.70
CA ASP A 351 1.69 5.78 -25.18
C ASP A 351 2.13 5.96 -23.72
N ALA A 352 2.27 7.21 -23.28
CA ALA A 352 2.56 7.56 -21.90
C ALA A 352 1.96 8.94 -21.55
N ALA A 353 1.53 9.11 -20.30
CA ALA A 353 0.88 10.34 -19.82
C ALA A 353 1.66 10.98 -18.67
N GLU A 354 1.76 12.30 -18.68
CA GLU A 354 2.25 13.08 -17.54
C GLU A 354 1.03 13.39 -16.64
N LEU A 355 0.95 12.74 -15.49
CA LEU A 355 -0.18 12.86 -14.54
C LEU A 355 0.32 13.22 -13.14
N GLY A 356 1.29 14.14 -13.04
CA GLY A 356 1.74 14.71 -11.78
C GLY A 356 2.86 13.95 -11.07
N LEU A 357 3.27 12.77 -11.55
CA LEU A 357 4.37 12.03 -10.94
C LEU A 357 5.72 12.73 -11.15
N ARG A 358 6.54 12.70 -10.12
CA ARG A 358 7.84 13.38 -10.05
C ARG A 358 8.90 12.44 -9.50
N LEU A 359 10.10 12.56 -10.04
CA LEU A 359 11.32 12.02 -9.45
C LEU A 359 12.14 13.19 -8.90
N LEU A 360 12.34 13.23 -7.60
CA LEU A 360 13.18 14.22 -6.93
C LEU A 360 14.56 13.61 -6.73
N VAL A 361 15.60 14.40 -7.00
CA VAL A 361 17.00 13.98 -6.87
C VAL A 361 17.80 15.12 -6.25
N SER A 362 18.53 14.85 -5.16
CA SER A 362 19.42 15.78 -4.47
C SER A 362 20.73 16.04 -5.21
#